data_AF-R7J4T3-F1
#
_entry.id   AF-R7J4T3-F1
#
_cell.length_a   1.000
_cell.length_b   1.000
_cell.length_c   1.000
_cell.angle_alpha   90.00
_cell.angle_beta   90.00
_cell.angle_gamma   90.00
#
_symmetry.space_group_name_H-M   'P 1'
#
loop_
_entity.id
_entity.type
_entity.pdbx_description
1 polymer ?
#
loop_
_entity_poly.entity_id
_entity_poly.type
_entity_poly.pdbx_seq_one_letter_code
_entity_poly.pdbx_strand_id
1 'polypeptide(L)'
;MKPIGLFLLLVCIFGMKVQAQSFQPEEHATFQTNRTDGRYVSSRAVAHQLMKELEPAFSFRPSMQAADFKTWQKHVRLQMERLMKHPQLQNLPKPVCIRTEQRDGYRLEKWEAYPLPACVVPFLVLIPDNLDEKHPSPAVLCIPGWGGTKEELAGEPQLYVPDKPTQESKNSMAYQYVKAGLIAVAVDNPGSGELADLETEAKSYAYDFQTFARSLLELGWNYLGYSSYTNQHILNWMKHHPLMRKDRLIVSGFSFGTEPLMALGNMDESIYAFVYNDFLCRTRERDLVLTMPDEKGRRGWPNDISHLIPAFLCNFDFPDLVAALAPRPVICTEGGLDRDLNLVKRAYELAGHPENFTFYHYKALQDSTKRKNLMTLPEGLDGETYFKLVNVQPENHYFKSEYIIPWIKELLEKDHQ
;
A
#
# COMPACT_ATOMS: atom_id res chain seq x y z
N MET A 1 64.68 46.18 -57.38
CA MET A 1 64.05 45.66 -58.62
C MET A 1 63.30 44.37 -58.28
N LYS A 2 61.99 44.39 -58.57
CA LYS A 2 60.99 43.30 -58.60
C LYS A 2 60.54 42.65 -57.27
N PRO A 3 59.23 42.37 -57.11
CA PRO A 3 58.60 42.09 -55.83
C PRO A 3 58.23 40.61 -55.61
N ILE A 4 58.28 40.24 -54.34
CA ILE A 4 57.34 39.42 -53.54
C ILE A 4 56.31 38.58 -54.32
N GLY A 5 56.42 37.26 -54.16
CA GLY A 5 55.33 36.30 -54.34
C GLY A 5 55.29 35.35 -53.15
N LEU A 6 54.65 35.76 -52.05
CA LEU A 6 54.37 34.92 -50.89
C LEU A 6 53.13 34.08 -51.20
N PHE A 7 53.31 32.79 -51.48
CA PHE A 7 52.20 31.85 -51.68
C PHE A 7 51.55 31.56 -50.32
N LEU A 8 50.37 32.14 -50.08
CA LEU A 8 49.53 31.86 -48.91
C LEU A 8 48.85 30.50 -49.12
N LEU A 9 49.30 29.48 -48.39
CA LEU A 9 48.63 28.19 -48.34
C LEU A 9 47.40 28.34 -47.43
N LEU A 10 46.23 28.49 -48.02
CA LEU A 10 44.95 28.56 -47.31
C LEU A 10 44.58 27.14 -46.85
N VAL A 11 44.90 26.80 -45.61
CA VAL A 11 44.42 25.57 -44.96
C VAL A 11 42.96 25.81 -44.58
N CYS A 12 42.04 25.35 -45.42
CA CYS A 12 40.62 25.26 -45.09
C CYS A 12 40.42 24.18 -44.03
N ILE A 13 40.41 24.57 -42.75
CA ILE A 13 39.94 23.71 -41.65
C ILE A 13 38.41 23.67 -41.75
N PHE A 14 37.87 22.64 -42.40
CA PHE A 14 36.46 22.28 -42.27
C PHE A 14 36.22 21.81 -40.83
N GLY A 15 35.91 22.74 -39.95
CA GLY A 15 35.39 22.43 -38.62
C GLY A 15 33.97 21.91 -38.76
N MET A 16 33.80 20.59 -38.96
CA MET A 16 32.54 19.94 -38.63
C MET A 16 32.35 20.07 -37.12
N LYS A 17 31.62 21.11 -36.70
CA LYS A 17 30.97 21.11 -35.41
C LYS A 17 29.94 19.98 -35.46
N VAL A 18 30.33 18.79 -35.02
CA VAL A 18 29.37 17.79 -34.57
C VAL A 18 28.68 18.44 -33.38
N GLN A 19 27.51 19.03 -33.63
CA GLN A 19 26.60 19.43 -32.58
C GLN A 19 26.27 18.11 -31.85
N ALA A 20 26.88 17.87 -30.68
CA ALA A 20 26.46 16.77 -29.84
C ALA A 20 24.96 16.96 -29.62
N GLN A 21 24.14 16.05 -30.14
CA GLN A 21 22.71 16.10 -29.95
C GLN A 21 22.51 16.01 -28.44
N SER A 22 22.01 17.10 -27.84
CA SER A 22 21.74 17.14 -26.41
C SER A 22 20.70 16.05 -26.12
N PHE A 23 21.03 15.10 -25.26
CA PHE A 23 20.10 14.05 -24.83
C PHE A 23 18.74 14.64 -24.45
N GLN A 24 17.66 14.17 -25.08
CA GLN A 24 16.29 14.60 -24.81
C GLN A 24 15.54 13.43 -24.13
N PRO A 25 15.24 13.52 -22.82
CA PRO A 25 14.57 12.44 -22.09
C PRO A 25 13.29 11.94 -22.76
N GLU A 26 12.48 12.86 -23.29
CA GLU A 26 11.18 12.60 -23.91
C GLU A 26 11.29 11.69 -25.15
N GLU A 27 12.32 11.87 -25.97
CA GLU A 27 12.59 11.01 -27.15
C GLU A 27 12.92 9.56 -26.75
N HIS A 28 13.30 9.36 -25.48
CA HIS A 28 13.65 8.06 -24.92
C HIS A 28 12.64 7.57 -23.87
N ALA A 29 11.46 8.19 -23.75
CA ALA A 29 10.49 7.85 -22.72
C ALA A 29 10.00 6.39 -22.80
N THR A 30 9.91 5.82 -24.00
CA THR A 30 9.48 4.43 -24.26
C THR A 30 10.66 3.53 -24.65
N PHE A 31 10.57 2.23 -24.38
CA PHE A 31 11.57 1.27 -24.81
C PHE A 31 11.36 0.86 -26.27
N GLN A 32 12.24 1.33 -27.16
CA GLN A 32 12.18 1.03 -28.60
C GLN A 32 13.39 0.20 -29.06
N THR A 33 13.21 -0.54 -30.16
CA THR A 33 14.31 -1.20 -30.88
C THR A 33 14.14 -0.94 -32.37
N ASN A 34 15.26 -0.62 -33.04
CA ASN A 34 15.33 -0.45 -34.50
C ASN A 34 15.76 -1.73 -35.21
N ARG A 35 15.94 -2.83 -34.47
CA ARG A 35 16.31 -4.12 -35.05
C ARG A 35 15.10 -4.73 -35.75
N THR A 36 15.32 -5.24 -36.96
CA THR A 36 14.27 -5.88 -37.76
C THR A 36 13.71 -7.16 -37.14
N ASP A 37 14.45 -7.76 -36.19
CA ASP A 37 14.01 -8.95 -35.45
C ASP A 37 13.22 -8.63 -34.17
N GLY A 38 12.95 -7.35 -33.88
CA GLY A 38 12.20 -6.90 -32.71
C GLY A 38 12.91 -7.13 -31.37
N ARG A 39 14.18 -7.56 -31.37
CA ARG A 39 14.93 -7.84 -30.13
C ARG A 39 15.53 -6.57 -29.55
N TYR A 40 15.74 -6.56 -28.23
CA TYR A 40 16.38 -5.46 -27.52
C TYR A 40 17.82 -5.81 -27.13
N VAL A 41 18.74 -4.86 -27.30
CA VAL A 41 20.12 -4.96 -26.78
C VAL A 41 20.17 -4.60 -25.29
N SER A 42 19.40 -3.58 -24.88
CA SER A 42 19.34 -3.12 -23.49
C SER A 42 18.72 -4.17 -22.58
N SER A 43 19.47 -4.65 -21.57
CA SER A 43 18.95 -5.58 -20.57
C SER A 43 17.77 -5.01 -19.78
N ARG A 44 17.73 -3.69 -19.55
CA ARG A 44 16.59 -3.03 -18.90
C ARG A 44 15.33 -3.09 -19.77
N ALA A 45 15.48 -2.93 -21.09
CA ALA A 45 14.37 -3.07 -22.04
C ALA A 45 13.91 -4.53 -22.15
N VAL A 46 14.84 -5.49 -22.15
CA VAL A 46 14.50 -6.92 -22.10
C VAL A 46 13.70 -7.25 -20.83
N ALA A 47 14.13 -6.79 -19.65
CA ALA A 47 13.41 -7.02 -18.40
C ALA A 47 12.02 -6.36 -18.39
N HIS A 48 11.89 -5.16 -18.97
CA HIS A 48 10.58 -4.50 -19.16
C HIS A 48 9.68 -5.31 -20.09
N GLN A 49 10.22 -5.86 -21.19
CA GLN A 49 9.43 -6.69 -22.10
C GLN A 49 8.98 -8.00 -21.45
N LEU A 50 9.88 -8.65 -20.69
CA LEU A 50 9.54 -9.85 -19.91
C LEU A 50 8.39 -9.58 -18.94
N MET A 51 8.41 -8.44 -18.25
CA MET A 51 7.31 -8.04 -17.37
C MET A 51 6.02 -7.78 -18.16
N LYS A 52 6.11 -7.12 -19.33
CA LYS A 52 4.96 -6.78 -20.18
C LYS A 52 4.30 -8.00 -20.81
N GLU A 53 5.07 -9.01 -21.23
CA GLU A 53 4.57 -10.29 -21.77
C GLU A 53 4.02 -11.23 -20.70
N LEU A 54 4.47 -11.10 -19.45
CA LEU A 54 4.00 -11.93 -18.35
C LEU A 54 2.54 -11.63 -18.01
N GLU A 55 1.67 -12.63 -18.17
CA GLU A 55 0.31 -12.61 -17.63
C GLU A 55 0.31 -13.13 -16.17
N PRO A 56 -0.21 -12.35 -15.19
CA PRO A 56 -0.30 -12.85 -13.82
C PRO A 56 -1.25 -14.06 -13.73
N ALA A 57 -0.80 -15.12 -13.05
CA ALA A 57 -1.48 -16.42 -13.04
C ALA A 57 -2.91 -16.39 -12.46
N PHE A 58 -3.19 -15.42 -11.58
CA PHE A 58 -4.45 -15.30 -10.83
C PHE A 58 -5.08 -13.91 -10.99
N SER A 59 -4.85 -13.23 -12.12
CA SER A 59 -5.64 -12.03 -12.44
C SER A 59 -7.13 -12.35 -12.50
N PHE A 60 -7.94 -11.50 -11.87
CA PHE A 60 -9.39 -11.61 -11.92
C PHE A 60 -9.88 -11.28 -13.34
N ARG A 61 -10.82 -12.08 -13.83
CA ARG A 61 -11.44 -11.92 -15.14
C ARG A 61 -12.91 -11.57 -14.94
N PRO A 62 -13.40 -10.41 -15.41
CA PRO A 62 -14.82 -10.06 -15.29
C PRO A 62 -15.80 -11.07 -15.90
N SER A 63 -15.33 -11.88 -16.85
CA SER A 63 -16.04 -12.98 -17.50
C SER A 63 -16.03 -14.31 -16.73
N MET A 64 -15.36 -14.37 -15.57
CA MET A 64 -15.29 -15.54 -14.71
C MET A 64 -16.71 -15.98 -14.32
N GLN A 65 -16.94 -17.30 -14.37
CA GLN A 65 -18.21 -17.87 -13.95
C GLN A 65 -18.27 -17.93 -12.42
N ALA A 66 -19.46 -17.73 -11.85
CA ALA A 66 -19.64 -17.75 -10.40
C ALA A 66 -19.15 -19.06 -9.75
N ALA A 67 -19.28 -20.20 -10.44
CA ALA A 67 -18.78 -21.49 -9.97
C ALA A 67 -17.26 -21.55 -9.80
N ASP A 68 -16.51 -20.78 -10.60
CA ASP A 68 -15.04 -20.76 -10.56
C ASP A 68 -14.49 -19.74 -9.55
N PHE A 69 -15.33 -18.78 -9.12
CA PHE A 69 -14.91 -17.66 -8.28
C PHE A 69 -14.29 -18.11 -6.96
N LYS A 70 -14.91 -19.06 -6.25
CA LYS A 70 -14.39 -19.59 -4.99
C LYS A 70 -13.06 -20.34 -5.18
N THR A 71 -12.90 -21.05 -6.29
CA THR A 71 -11.64 -21.73 -6.63
C THR A 71 -10.54 -20.71 -6.91
N TRP A 72 -10.84 -19.65 -7.65
CA TRP A 72 -9.91 -18.54 -7.88
C TRP A 72 -9.48 -17.86 -6.57
N GLN A 73 -10.42 -17.52 -5.67
CA GLN A 73 -10.11 -16.94 -4.35
C GLN A 73 -9.19 -17.86 -3.53
N LYS A 74 -9.47 -19.17 -3.53
CA LYS A 74 -8.61 -20.15 -2.85
C LYS A 74 -7.18 -20.13 -3.41
N HIS A 75 -7.01 -20.02 -4.72
CA HIS A 75 -5.68 -19.94 -5.32
C HIS A 75 -4.97 -18.63 -4.98
N VAL A 76 -5.67 -17.49 -5.00
CA VAL A 76 -5.13 -16.20 -4.56
C VAL A 76 -4.61 -16.30 -3.12
N ARG A 77 -5.41 -16.85 -2.19
CA ARG A 77 -4.99 -17.09 -0.80
C ARG A 77 -3.73 -17.95 -0.72
N LEU A 78 -3.73 -19.12 -1.35
CA LEU A 78 -2.59 -20.05 -1.29
C LEU A 78 -1.30 -19.41 -1.84
N GLN A 79 -1.41 -18.58 -2.88
CA GLN A 79 -0.26 -17.83 -3.38
C GLN A 79 0.16 -16.72 -2.43
N MET A 80 -0.78 -16.00 -1.82
CA MET A 80 -0.46 -15.00 -0.79
C MET A 80 0.31 -15.66 0.37
N GLU A 81 -0.18 -16.77 0.90
CA GLU A 81 0.51 -17.56 1.95
C GLU A 81 1.92 -17.96 1.53
N ARG A 82 2.08 -18.46 0.29
CA ARG A 82 3.40 -18.85 -0.26
C ARG A 82 4.36 -17.66 -0.38
N LEU A 83 3.87 -16.48 -0.76
CA LEU A 83 4.69 -15.29 -0.97
C LEU A 83 5.03 -14.57 0.34
N MET A 84 4.09 -14.53 1.29
CA MET A 84 4.28 -13.90 2.60
C MET A 84 5.17 -14.74 3.51
N LYS A 85 5.24 -16.06 3.31
CA LYS A 85 6.16 -16.97 4.02
C LYS A 85 6.11 -16.83 5.54
N HIS A 86 4.91 -16.68 6.11
CA HIS A 86 4.73 -16.59 7.55
C HIS A 86 5.31 -17.84 8.23
N PRO A 87 6.24 -17.68 9.20
CA PRO A 87 6.79 -18.83 9.91
C PRO A 87 5.75 -19.45 10.84
N GLN A 88 5.72 -20.78 10.89
CA GLN A 88 4.85 -21.53 11.80
C GLN A 88 5.57 -21.73 13.14
N LEU A 89 5.53 -20.70 13.98
CA LEU A 89 6.09 -20.76 15.34
C LEU A 89 5.03 -21.19 16.35
N GLN A 90 5.44 -21.97 17.34
CA GLN A 90 4.57 -22.45 18.43
C GLN A 90 5.11 -21.95 19.77
N ASN A 91 4.25 -21.92 20.79
CA ASN A 91 4.60 -21.56 22.17
C ASN A 91 5.23 -20.17 22.32
N LEU A 92 4.85 -19.22 21.44
CA LEU A 92 5.22 -17.82 21.61
C LEU A 92 4.57 -17.26 22.89
N PRO A 93 5.26 -16.38 23.63
CA PRO A 93 4.68 -15.70 24.78
C PRO A 93 3.42 -14.93 24.40
N LYS A 94 2.44 -14.89 25.30
CA LYS A 94 1.23 -14.08 25.10
C LYS A 94 1.57 -12.60 25.17
N PRO A 95 0.89 -11.73 24.40
CA PRO A 95 1.03 -10.29 24.57
C PRO A 95 0.68 -9.84 25.99
N VAL A 96 1.38 -8.82 26.48
CA VAL A 96 1.22 -8.28 27.84
C VAL A 96 0.94 -6.79 27.81
N CYS A 97 0.04 -6.33 28.68
CA CYS A 97 -0.22 -4.90 28.89
C CYS A 97 0.85 -4.33 29.81
N ILE A 98 1.62 -3.35 29.33
CA ILE A 98 2.71 -2.73 30.09
C ILE A 98 2.36 -1.34 30.62
N ARG A 99 1.31 -0.70 30.09
CA ARG A 99 0.86 0.61 30.54
C ARG A 99 -0.64 0.78 30.29
N THR A 100 -1.33 1.44 31.21
CA THR A 100 -2.72 1.84 31.05
C THR A 100 -2.87 3.27 31.55
N GLU A 101 -3.50 4.11 30.75
CA GLU A 101 -3.75 5.51 31.08
C GLU A 101 -5.18 5.90 30.69
N GLN A 102 -5.83 6.69 31.54
CA GLN A 102 -7.15 7.23 31.23
C GLN A 102 -7.03 8.41 30.25
N ARG A 103 -8.05 8.54 29.38
CA ARG A 103 -8.32 9.70 28.52
C ARG A 103 -9.80 10.07 28.66
N ASP A 104 -10.24 11.13 27.97
CA ASP A 104 -11.64 11.56 28.00
C ASP A 104 -12.56 10.62 27.20
N GLY A 105 -13.26 9.74 27.92
CA GLY A 105 -14.24 8.78 27.39
C GLY A 105 -13.67 7.44 26.91
N TYR A 106 -12.37 7.20 27.11
CA TYR A 106 -11.71 5.94 26.78
C TYR A 106 -10.41 5.79 27.60
N ARG A 107 -9.88 4.57 27.68
CA ARG A 107 -8.52 4.30 28.17
C ARG A 107 -7.58 3.92 27.04
N LEU A 108 -6.33 4.36 27.16
CA LEU A 108 -5.23 3.98 26.30
C LEU A 108 -4.39 2.92 27.02
N GLU A 109 -4.20 1.78 26.38
CA GLU A 109 -3.29 0.73 26.83
C GLU A 109 -2.11 0.60 25.87
N LYS A 110 -0.91 0.40 26.41
CA LYS A 110 0.26 -0.02 25.64
C LYS A 110 0.55 -1.48 25.94
N TRP A 111 0.65 -2.27 24.89
CA TRP A 111 0.90 -3.70 24.94
C TRP A 111 2.20 -4.04 24.22
N GLU A 112 2.80 -5.17 24.59
CA GLU A 112 3.92 -5.79 23.88
C GLU A 112 3.51 -7.16 23.35
N ALA A 113 3.72 -7.40 22.06
CA ALA A 113 3.62 -8.71 21.42
C ALA A 113 5.00 -9.32 21.17
N TYR A 114 5.08 -10.65 21.10
CA TYR A 114 6.34 -11.39 20.95
C TYR A 114 6.29 -12.35 19.76
N PRO A 115 6.24 -11.84 18.51
CA PRO A 115 5.95 -12.66 17.32
C PRO A 115 7.11 -13.54 16.86
N LEU A 116 8.36 -13.24 17.24
CA LEU A 116 9.56 -14.02 16.89
C LEU A 116 10.49 -14.13 18.12
N PRO A 117 11.42 -15.10 18.18
CA PRO A 117 12.23 -15.37 19.38
C PRO A 117 13.04 -14.19 19.95
N ALA A 118 13.40 -13.22 19.11
CA ALA A 118 14.15 -12.03 19.51
C ALA A 118 13.43 -10.73 19.13
N CYS A 119 12.10 -10.79 19.00
CA CYS A 119 11.28 -9.67 18.54
C CYS A 119 10.23 -9.32 19.59
N VAL A 120 10.20 -8.03 19.95
CA VAL A 120 9.09 -7.40 20.66
C VAL A 120 8.45 -6.38 19.73
N VAL A 121 7.13 -6.35 19.69
CA VAL A 121 6.35 -5.40 18.89
C VAL A 121 5.37 -4.69 19.80
N PRO A 122 5.66 -3.44 20.22
CA PRO A 122 4.72 -2.64 20.98
C PRO A 122 3.55 -2.18 20.11
N PHE A 123 2.34 -2.14 20.69
CA PHE A 123 1.15 -1.61 20.04
C PHE A 123 0.26 -0.88 21.05
N LEU A 124 -0.61 0.00 20.55
CA LEU A 124 -1.55 0.77 21.37
C LEU A 124 -2.97 0.22 21.21
N VAL A 125 -3.75 0.27 22.28
CA VAL A 125 -5.15 -0.15 22.29
C VAL A 125 -5.97 0.96 22.95
N LEU A 126 -6.94 1.51 22.21
CA LEU A 126 -7.86 2.53 22.69
C LEU A 126 -9.21 1.85 22.92
N ILE A 127 -9.65 1.84 24.18
CA ILE A 127 -10.84 1.10 24.61
C ILE A 127 -11.84 2.09 25.18
N PRO A 128 -13.04 2.24 24.59
CA PRO A 128 -14.10 3.09 25.14
C PRO A 128 -14.40 2.74 26.60
N ASP A 129 -14.77 3.75 27.38
CA ASP A 129 -15.20 3.53 28.77
C ASP A 129 -16.49 2.70 28.82
N ASN A 130 -16.72 2.03 29.95
CA ASN A 130 -17.94 1.25 30.24
C ASN A 130 -18.19 0.03 29.34
N LEU A 131 -17.19 -0.45 28.59
CA LEU A 131 -17.26 -1.76 27.95
C LEU A 131 -17.13 -2.89 28.98
N ASP A 132 -17.88 -3.97 28.77
CA ASP A 132 -17.84 -5.17 29.59
C ASP A 132 -17.66 -6.43 28.73
N GLU A 133 -17.17 -7.52 29.33
CA GLU A 133 -16.90 -8.78 28.62
C GLU A 133 -18.18 -9.53 28.18
N LYS A 134 -19.35 -9.17 28.73
CA LYS A 134 -20.64 -9.76 28.32
C LYS A 134 -21.14 -9.15 27.01
N HIS A 135 -20.72 -7.93 26.71
CA HIS A 135 -21.07 -7.18 25.51
C HIS A 135 -19.80 -6.70 24.78
N PRO A 136 -19.01 -7.63 24.20
CA PRO A 136 -17.78 -7.26 23.51
C PRO A 136 -18.08 -6.33 22.32
N SER A 137 -17.19 -5.35 22.10
CA SER A 137 -17.34 -4.32 21.07
C SER A 137 -16.61 -4.71 19.77
N PRO A 138 -17.11 -4.31 18.59
CA PRO A 138 -16.32 -4.34 17.35
C PRO A 138 -14.95 -3.68 17.54
N ALA A 139 -13.95 -4.23 16.88
CA ALA A 139 -12.57 -3.78 17.02
C ALA A 139 -11.88 -3.58 15.67
N VAL A 140 -11.01 -2.57 15.58
CA VAL A 140 -10.33 -2.19 14.35
C VAL A 140 -8.81 -2.26 14.53
N LEU A 141 -8.14 -3.03 13.68
CA LEU A 141 -6.69 -2.98 13.52
C LEU A 141 -6.33 -1.82 12.58
N CYS A 142 -5.64 -0.82 13.09
CA CYS A 142 -5.30 0.43 12.41
C CYS A 142 -3.83 0.42 12.01
N ILE A 143 -3.55 0.41 10.70
CA ILE A 143 -2.20 0.32 10.13
C ILE A 143 -1.83 1.65 9.45
N PRO A 144 -0.70 2.28 9.82
CA PRO A 144 -0.35 3.62 9.38
C PRO A 144 0.18 3.64 7.94
N GLY A 145 0.26 4.85 7.39
CA GLY A 145 0.91 5.11 6.11
C GLY A 145 2.43 5.17 6.22
N TRP A 146 3.07 5.56 5.11
CA TRP A 146 4.51 5.73 5.05
C TRP A 146 5.00 6.78 6.06
N GLY A 147 5.91 6.39 6.95
CA GLY A 147 6.45 7.27 7.99
C GLY A 147 5.48 7.63 9.13
N GLY A 148 4.24 7.13 9.09
CA GLY A 148 3.28 7.31 10.17
C GLY A 148 3.56 6.35 11.34
N THR A 149 3.11 6.74 12.54
CA THR A 149 3.35 6.00 13.79
C THR A 149 2.04 5.63 14.47
N LYS A 150 2.06 4.59 15.31
CA LYS A 150 0.90 4.21 16.14
C LYS A 150 0.47 5.35 17.07
N GLU A 151 1.41 6.17 17.54
CA GLU A 151 1.10 7.36 18.33
C GLU A 151 0.31 8.39 17.51
N GLU A 152 0.62 8.58 16.22
CA GLU A 152 -0.18 9.43 15.33
C GLU A 152 -1.62 8.93 15.22
N LEU A 153 -1.76 7.63 14.96
CA LEU A 153 -3.06 7.01 14.80
C LEU A 153 -3.89 7.16 16.07
N ALA A 154 -3.25 7.01 17.24
CA ALA A 154 -3.88 7.12 18.55
C ALA A 154 -4.22 8.58 18.95
N GLY A 155 -3.77 9.58 18.17
CA GLY A 155 -3.92 10.99 18.54
C GLY A 155 -3.01 11.41 19.69
N GLU A 156 -2.00 10.61 20.01
CA GLU A 156 -1.07 10.85 21.11
C GLU A 156 0.09 11.75 20.65
N PRO A 157 0.88 12.30 21.59
CA PRO A 157 2.11 12.98 21.24
C PRO A 157 3.07 12.07 20.49
N GLN A 158 3.69 12.61 19.45
CA GLN A 158 4.67 11.90 18.64
C GLN A 158 5.96 11.61 19.44
N LEU A 159 6.59 10.47 19.18
CA LEU A 159 7.78 9.99 19.92
C LEU A 159 8.90 11.04 20.01
N TYR A 160 9.16 11.76 18.91
CA TYR A 160 10.23 12.75 18.84
C TYR A 160 9.75 14.21 18.89
N VAL A 161 8.43 14.43 18.92
CA VAL A 161 7.81 15.77 19.04
C VAL A 161 6.71 15.70 20.12
N PRO A 162 7.10 15.53 21.41
CA PRO A 162 6.17 15.18 22.49
C PRO A 162 5.25 16.32 22.92
N ASP A 163 5.47 17.55 22.45
CA ASP A 163 4.66 18.71 22.84
C ASP A 163 3.38 18.87 22.00
N LYS A 164 3.19 18.03 20.98
CA LYS A 164 2.09 18.18 20.02
C LYS A 164 1.27 16.90 19.94
N PRO A 165 0.15 16.79 20.68
CA PRO A 165 -0.80 15.70 20.46
C PRO A 165 -1.34 15.78 19.04
N THR A 166 -1.69 14.62 18.49
CA THR A 166 -2.09 14.47 17.08
C THR A 166 -3.57 14.21 16.89
N GLN A 167 -4.41 14.43 17.93
CA GLN A 167 -5.86 14.23 17.86
C GLN A 167 -6.50 14.99 16.68
N GLU A 168 -6.04 16.21 16.41
CA GLU A 168 -6.47 17.06 15.29
C GLU A 168 -5.84 16.66 13.94
N SER A 169 -4.92 15.69 13.91
CA SER A 169 -4.40 15.14 12.65
C SER A 169 -5.54 14.45 11.90
N LYS A 170 -5.61 14.68 10.58
CA LYS A 170 -6.52 13.92 9.73
C LYS A 170 -6.21 12.42 9.74
N ASN A 171 -5.01 12.03 10.13
CA ASN A 171 -4.54 10.65 10.18
C ASN A 171 -4.65 10.02 11.56
N SER A 172 -5.33 10.64 12.53
CA SER A 172 -5.60 10.08 13.87
C SER A 172 -6.62 8.93 13.83
N MET A 173 -6.39 7.94 12.97
CA MET A 173 -7.31 6.86 12.61
C MET A 173 -7.89 6.13 13.82
N ALA A 174 -7.03 5.68 14.75
CA ALA A 174 -7.45 4.92 15.93
C ALA A 174 -8.24 5.82 16.91
N TYR A 175 -7.84 7.09 17.04
CA TYR A 175 -8.60 8.08 17.79
C TYR A 175 -10.01 8.27 17.22
N GLN A 176 -10.15 8.42 15.89
CA GLN A 176 -11.47 8.57 15.26
C GLN A 176 -12.37 7.34 15.52
N TYR A 177 -11.81 6.13 15.47
CA TYR A 177 -12.57 4.90 15.76
C TYR A 177 -12.99 4.77 17.23
N VAL A 178 -12.12 5.10 18.19
CA VAL A 178 -12.51 5.04 19.61
C VAL A 178 -13.61 6.05 19.93
N LYS A 179 -13.56 7.25 19.33
CA LYS A 179 -14.65 8.24 19.47
C LYS A 179 -15.94 7.82 18.76
N ALA A 180 -15.86 6.86 17.83
CA ALA A 180 -17.02 6.21 17.22
C ALA A 180 -17.56 5.01 18.01
N GLY A 181 -16.95 4.66 19.16
CA GLY A 181 -17.41 3.59 20.05
C GLY A 181 -16.80 2.21 19.77
N LEU A 182 -15.85 2.12 18.84
CA LEU A 182 -15.12 0.88 18.55
C LEU A 182 -13.86 0.78 19.42
N ILE A 183 -13.37 -0.44 19.64
CA ILE A 183 -12.02 -0.62 20.17
C ILE A 183 -11.03 -0.43 19.00
N ALA A 184 -10.01 0.41 19.17
CA ALA A 184 -9.01 0.64 18.13
C ALA A 184 -7.64 0.13 18.57
N VAL A 185 -7.01 -0.70 17.75
CA VAL A 185 -5.66 -1.23 17.96
C VAL A 185 -4.73 -0.59 16.93
N ALA A 186 -3.82 0.27 17.37
CA ALA A 186 -2.85 0.96 16.51
C ALA A 186 -1.49 0.29 16.56
N VAL A 187 -0.92 0.02 15.38
CA VAL A 187 0.38 -0.65 15.19
C VAL A 187 1.35 0.27 14.47
N ASP A 188 2.65 0.02 14.61
CA ASP A 188 3.68 0.63 13.76
C ASP A 188 3.93 -0.24 12.52
N ASN A 189 4.36 0.38 11.43
CA ASN A 189 5.01 -0.35 10.35
C ASN A 189 6.43 -0.78 10.79
N PRO A 190 6.93 -1.97 10.42
CA PRO A 190 8.29 -2.38 10.74
C PRO A 190 9.36 -1.34 10.34
N GLY A 191 10.30 -1.03 11.22
CA GLY A 191 11.34 -0.03 10.96
C GLY A 191 10.88 1.43 11.11
N SER A 192 9.65 1.67 11.57
CA SER A 192 9.12 3.01 11.86
C SER A 192 8.65 3.17 13.30
N GLY A 193 8.47 4.41 13.74
CA GLY A 193 7.97 4.71 15.08
C GLY A 193 8.88 4.14 16.16
N GLU A 194 8.30 3.35 17.07
CA GLU A 194 9.07 2.70 18.14
C GLU A 194 9.89 1.50 17.65
N LEU A 195 9.60 1.02 16.42
CA LEU A 195 10.31 -0.08 15.77
C LEU A 195 11.48 0.40 14.89
N ALA A 196 11.76 1.71 14.86
CA ALA A 196 12.87 2.28 14.11
C ALA A 196 14.23 2.01 14.79
N ASP A 197 15.32 2.25 14.06
CA ASP A 197 16.69 2.06 14.55
C ASP A 197 17.23 3.38 15.11
N LEU A 198 18.39 3.85 14.64
CA LEU A 198 19.04 5.07 15.10
C LEU A 198 18.26 6.35 14.77
N GLU A 199 17.20 6.27 13.95
CA GLU A 199 16.26 7.38 13.79
C GLU A 199 15.58 7.76 15.11
N THR A 200 15.48 6.83 16.05
CA THR A 200 15.03 7.11 17.42
C THR A 200 15.97 8.07 18.14
N GLU A 201 17.28 7.82 18.06
CA GLU A 201 18.34 8.66 18.64
C GLU A 201 18.48 9.99 17.89
N ALA A 202 18.39 9.94 16.56
CA ALA A 202 18.45 11.11 15.69
C ALA A 202 17.16 11.93 15.68
N LYS A 203 16.08 11.45 16.31
CA LYS A 203 14.76 12.09 16.36
C LYS A 203 14.19 12.40 14.97
N SER A 204 14.29 11.42 14.06
CA SER A 204 13.94 11.56 12.65
C SER A 204 12.73 10.67 12.29
N TYR A 205 11.82 11.19 11.46
CA TYR A 205 10.76 10.39 10.83
C TYR A 205 11.14 9.91 9.42
N ALA A 206 12.37 10.19 8.99
CA ALA A 206 12.92 9.67 7.73
C ALA A 206 13.56 8.30 8.01
N TYR A 207 12.73 7.26 8.04
CA TYR A 207 13.11 5.88 8.36
C TYR A 207 13.79 5.15 7.20
N ASP A 208 14.78 4.33 7.52
CA ASP A 208 15.48 3.47 6.56
C ASP A 208 14.78 2.12 6.33
N PHE A 209 13.66 2.16 5.61
CA PHE A 209 12.94 0.95 5.20
C PHE A 209 13.74 0.10 4.20
N GLN A 210 14.65 0.70 3.43
CA GLN A 210 15.33 0.02 2.34
C GLN A 210 16.35 -0.99 2.85
N THR A 211 17.21 -0.60 3.80
CA THR A 211 18.20 -1.53 4.34
C THR A 211 17.56 -2.63 5.19
N PHE A 212 16.46 -2.31 5.88
CA PHE A 212 15.64 -3.31 6.57
C PHE A 212 15.03 -4.31 5.58
N ALA A 213 14.35 -3.84 4.53
CA ALA A 213 13.78 -4.69 3.48
C ALA A 213 14.86 -5.53 2.77
N ARG A 214 16.02 -4.95 2.49
CA ARG A 214 17.18 -5.66 1.92
C ARG A 214 17.59 -6.86 2.79
N SER A 215 17.67 -6.66 4.10
CA SER A 215 18.05 -7.73 5.04
C SER A 215 17.06 -8.89 4.99
N LEU A 216 15.76 -8.60 4.90
CA LEU A 216 14.73 -9.63 4.76
C LEU A 216 14.81 -10.37 3.42
N LEU A 217 15.09 -9.65 2.33
CA LEU A 217 15.24 -10.24 1.00
C LEU A 217 16.42 -11.24 0.94
N GLU A 218 17.55 -10.92 1.60
CA GLU A 218 18.70 -11.83 1.70
C GLU A 218 18.36 -13.14 2.42
N LEU A 219 17.41 -13.09 3.36
CA LEU A 219 16.90 -14.27 4.08
C LEU A 219 15.81 -15.02 3.30
N GLY A 220 15.53 -14.62 2.05
CA GLY A 220 14.45 -15.18 1.25
C GLY A 220 13.05 -14.80 1.75
N TRP A 221 12.94 -13.79 2.63
CA TRP A 221 11.69 -13.19 3.06
C TRP A 221 11.46 -11.86 2.32
N ASN A 222 10.54 -11.02 2.79
CA ASN A 222 10.28 -9.69 2.23
C ASN A 222 9.59 -8.82 3.30
N TYR A 223 9.63 -7.50 3.10
CA TYR A 223 9.06 -6.54 4.05
C TYR A 223 7.58 -6.77 4.32
N LEU A 224 6.77 -6.95 3.27
CA LEU A 224 5.33 -7.19 3.42
C LEU A 224 5.04 -8.50 4.16
N GLY A 225 5.80 -9.56 3.91
CA GLY A 225 5.72 -10.83 4.63
C GLY A 225 6.05 -10.69 6.12
N TYR A 226 7.04 -9.88 6.47
CA TYR A 226 7.36 -9.58 7.87
C TYR A 226 6.25 -8.72 8.52
N SER A 227 5.84 -7.63 7.85
CA SER A 227 4.80 -6.71 8.33
C SER A 227 3.45 -7.40 8.52
N SER A 228 3.03 -8.23 7.56
CA SER A 228 1.79 -8.99 7.69
C SER A 228 1.89 -10.09 8.75
N TYR A 229 3.07 -10.65 9.00
CA TYR A 229 3.25 -11.62 10.08
C TYR A 229 3.12 -11.01 11.48
N THR A 230 3.78 -9.88 11.74
CA THR A 230 3.67 -9.20 13.04
C THR A 230 2.24 -8.72 13.29
N ASN A 231 1.59 -8.16 12.26
CA ASN A 231 0.18 -7.76 12.35
C ASN A 231 -0.76 -8.96 12.53
N GLN A 232 -0.49 -10.10 11.89
CA GLN A 232 -1.28 -11.33 12.09
C GLN A 232 -1.18 -11.82 13.54
N HIS A 233 -0.02 -11.70 14.18
CA HIS A 233 0.15 -12.07 15.59
C HIS A 233 -0.74 -11.21 16.51
N ILE A 234 -0.77 -9.89 16.28
CA ILE A 234 -1.63 -8.96 17.04
C ILE A 234 -3.10 -9.22 16.73
N LEU A 235 -3.48 -9.42 15.46
CA LEU A 235 -4.85 -9.77 15.07
C LEU A 235 -5.32 -11.09 15.73
N ASN A 236 -4.44 -12.08 15.85
CA ASN A 236 -4.76 -13.33 16.55
C ASN A 236 -4.95 -13.12 18.05
N TRP A 237 -4.24 -12.18 18.67
CA TRP A 237 -4.53 -11.75 20.04
C TRP A 237 -5.89 -11.04 20.13
N MET A 238 -6.23 -10.15 19.20
CA MET A 238 -7.53 -9.46 19.15
C MET A 238 -8.71 -10.46 19.13
N LYS A 239 -8.59 -11.55 18.36
CA LYS A 239 -9.60 -12.63 18.30
C LYS A 239 -9.89 -13.32 19.63
N HIS A 240 -8.99 -13.22 20.60
CA HIS A 240 -9.11 -13.86 21.91
C HIS A 240 -9.22 -12.83 23.05
N HIS A 241 -9.23 -11.53 22.74
CA HIS A 241 -9.36 -10.49 23.74
C HIS A 241 -10.82 -10.40 24.21
N PRO A 242 -11.11 -10.45 25.52
CA PRO A 242 -12.47 -10.63 26.02
C PRO A 242 -13.41 -9.45 25.74
N LEU A 243 -12.88 -8.26 25.53
CA LEU A 243 -13.67 -7.08 25.17
C LEU A 243 -13.90 -6.91 23.66
N MET A 244 -13.22 -7.71 22.81
CA MET A 244 -13.28 -7.55 21.36
C MET A 244 -14.17 -8.62 20.74
N ARG A 245 -15.14 -8.17 19.94
CA ARG A 245 -16.08 -9.06 19.25
C ARG A 245 -15.39 -9.73 18.08
N LYS A 246 -15.04 -11.01 18.24
CA LYS A 246 -14.26 -11.81 17.28
C LYS A 246 -14.86 -11.85 15.87
N ASP A 247 -16.18 -11.85 15.72
CA ASP A 247 -16.87 -11.85 14.42
C ASP A 247 -17.07 -10.44 13.83
N ARG A 248 -16.54 -9.40 14.47
CA ARG A 248 -16.60 -7.98 14.03
C ARG A 248 -15.23 -7.31 14.13
N LEU A 249 -14.19 -8.02 13.70
CA LEU A 249 -12.84 -7.47 13.57
C LEU A 249 -12.65 -6.84 12.19
N ILE A 250 -12.26 -5.57 12.17
CA ILE A 250 -12.05 -4.76 10.97
C ILE A 250 -10.56 -4.51 10.82
N VAL A 251 -10.05 -4.51 9.58
CA VAL A 251 -8.68 -4.08 9.29
C VAL A 251 -8.73 -2.80 8.47
N SER A 252 -8.06 -1.75 8.96
CA SER A 252 -8.06 -0.41 8.38
C SER A 252 -6.65 0.02 8.06
N GLY A 253 -6.35 0.18 6.77
CA GLY A 253 -5.04 0.57 6.27
C GLY A 253 -5.09 1.95 5.62
N PHE A 254 -4.14 2.82 5.96
CA PHE A 254 -3.92 4.09 5.27
C PHE A 254 -2.64 4.02 4.45
N SER A 255 -2.68 4.43 3.17
CA SER A 255 -1.50 4.49 2.31
C SER A 255 -0.76 3.14 2.31
N PHE A 256 0.52 3.12 2.68
CA PHE A 256 1.35 1.92 2.85
C PHE A 256 0.70 0.82 3.72
N GLY A 257 -0.12 1.16 4.71
CA GLY A 257 -0.84 0.21 5.56
C GLY A 257 -1.90 -0.62 4.82
N THR A 258 -2.27 -0.26 3.59
CA THR A 258 -3.18 -1.06 2.76
C THR A 258 -2.56 -2.35 2.25
N GLU A 259 -1.23 -2.44 2.17
CA GLU A 259 -0.54 -3.66 1.73
C GLU A 259 -0.66 -4.80 2.75
N PRO A 260 -0.29 -4.64 4.04
CA PRO A 260 -0.53 -5.69 5.03
C PRO A 260 -2.02 -5.96 5.24
N LEU A 261 -2.91 -4.97 5.03
CA LEU A 261 -4.36 -5.21 5.00
C LEU A 261 -4.73 -6.22 3.91
N MET A 262 -4.24 -6.07 2.69
CA MET A 262 -4.51 -7.02 1.59
C MET A 262 -3.94 -8.41 1.90
N ALA A 263 -2.72 -8.48 2.45
CA ALA A 263 -2.10 -9.75 2.83
C ALA A 263 -2.93 -10.47 3.90
N LEU A 264 -3.26 -9.79 5.00
CA LEU A 264 -4.07 -10.33 6.09
C LEU A 264 -5.46 -10.75 5.59
N GLY A 265 -6.13 -9.87 4.84
CA GLY A 265 -7.46 -10.12 4.32
C GLY A 265 -7.53 -11.38 3.44
N ASN A 266 -6.55 -11.58 2.58
CA ASN A 266 -6.51 -12.75 1.69
C ASN A 266 -6.10 -14.04 2.39
N MET A 267 -5.33 -13.97 3.49
CA MET A 267 -4.91 -15.16 4.26
C MET A 267 -5.89 -15.54 5.38
N ASP A 268 -6.66 -14.58 5.89
CA ASP A 268 -7.54 -14.77 7.05
C ASP A 268 -9.00 -14.44 6.72
N GLU A 269 -9.78 -15.49 6.50
CA GLU A 269 -11.21 -15.38 6.17
C GLU A 269 -12.08 -14.94 7.37
N SER A 270 -11.53 -14.88 8.59
CA SER A 270 -12.30 -14.49 9.79
C SER A 270 -12.44 -12.98 9.99
N ILE A 271 -11.68 -12.17 9.25
CA ILE A 271 -11.81 -10.70 9.27
C ILE A 271 -13.18 -10.31 8.70
N TYR A 272 -13.88 -9.42 9.40
CA TYR A 272 -15.24 -9.01 9.05
C TYR A 272 -15.29 -8.01 7.90
N ALA A 273 -14.50 -6.93 7.98
CA ALA A 273 -14.53 -5.85 6.98
C ALA A 273 -13.18 -5.15 6.82
N PHE A 274 -13.05 -4.36 5.74
CA PHE A 274 -11.80 -3.69 5.38
C PHE A 274 -12.01 -2.22 5.02
N VAL A 275 -11.08 -1.38 5.47
CA VAL A 275 -11.00 0.03 5.09
C VAL A 275 -9.70 0.23 4.31
N TYR A 276 -9.83 0.36 3.00
CA TYR A 276 -8.72 0.60 2.07
C TYR A 276 -8.63 2.11 1.79
N ASN A 277 -7.80 2.82 2.57
CA ASN A 277 -7.59 4.26 2.39
C ASN A 277 -6.29 4.57 1.65
N ASP A 278 -6.27 4.18 0.39
CA ASP A 278 -5.31 4.61 -0.64
C ASP A 278 -6.03 4.52 -2.00
N PHE A 279 -5.43 5.05 -3.06
CA PHE A 279 -5.98 4.81 -4.39
C PHE A 279 -5.74 3.36 -4.81
N LEU A 280 -6.69 2.75 -5.50
CA LEU A 280 -6.55 1.37 -5.98
C LEU A 280 -5.59 1.33 -7.18
N CYS A 281 -4.32 1.01 -6.90
CA CYS A 281 -3.25 1.00 -7.89
C CYS A 281 -3.14 -0.36 -8.60
N ARG A 282 -3.07 -0.38 -9.94
CA ARG A 282 -2.53 -1.51 -10.70
C ARG A 282 -1.02 -1.36 -10.84
N THR A 283 -0.28 -1.92 -9.89
CA THR A 283 1.16 -1.67 -9.71
C THR A 283 2.01 -2.18 -10.87
N ARG A 284 1.66 -3.31 -11.49
CA ARG A 284 2.37 -3.81 -12.67
C ARG A 284 2.23 -2.87 -13.86
N GLU A 285 1.04 -2.31 -14.08
CA GLU A 285 0.85 -1.32 -15.16
C GLU A 285 1.64 -0.05 -14.85
N ARG A 286 1.65 0.40 -13.58
CA ARG A 286 2.50 1.53 -13.14
C ARG A 286 3.98 1.30 -13.46
N ASP A 287 4.53 0.14 -13.14
CA ASP A 287 5.93 -0.22 -13.41
C ASP A 287 6.26 -0.24 -14.92
N LEU A 288 5.27 -0.57 -15.76
CA LEU A 288 5.41 -0.61 -17.21
C LEU A 288 5.30 0.76 -17.86
N VAL A 289 4.52 1.68 -17.29
CA VAL A 289 4.28 2.99 -17.91
C VAL A 289 5.17 4.09 -17.37
N LEU A 290 5.64 4.01 -16.12
CA LEU A 290 6.55 4.98 -15.52
C LEU A 290 7.99 4.76 -15.97
N THR A 291 8.27 5.15 -17.21
CA THR A 291 9.56 4.91 -17.85
C THR A 291 10.28 6.18 -18.27
N MET A 292 9.72 7.38 -18.09
CA MET A 292 10.41 8.64 -18.41
C MET A 292 11.77 8.72 -17.71
N PRO A 293 12.90 8.88 -18.44
CA PRO A 293 14.21 9.01 -17.81
C PRO A 293 14.45 10.41 -17.23
N ASP A 294 15.34 10.50 -16.24
CA ASP A 294 15.87 11.77 -15.77
C ASP A 294 16.90 12.37 -16.75
N GLU A 295 17.40 13.58 -16.47
CA GLU A 295 18.41 14.27 -17.28
C GLU A 295 19.73 13.49 -17.43
N LYS A 296 19.97 12.47 -16.59
CA LYS A 296 21.14 11.59 -16.61
C LYS A 296 20.84 10.26 -17.30
N GLY A 297 19.66 10.09 -17.89
CA GLY A 297 19.25 8.87 -18.59
C GLY A 297 18.82 7.73 -17.68
N ARG A 298 18.60 7.98 -16.38
CA ARG A 298 18.18 6.95 -15.41
C ARG A 298 16.67 6.89 -15.37
N ARG A 299 16.11 5.69 -15.30
CA ARG A 299 14.68 5.47 -15.08
C ARG A 299 14.48 5.07 -13.64
N GLY A 300 13.77 5.90 -12.88
CA GLY A 300 13.38 5.57 -11.52
C GLY A 300 12.50 4.32 -11.46
N TRP A 301 12.40 3.72 -10.27
CA TRP A 301 11.35 2.76 -9.97
C TRP A 301 10.21 3.49 -9.25
N PRO A 302 8.93 3.11 -9.42
CA PRO A 302 7.81 3.86 -8.82
C PRO A 302 7.82 3.94 -7.30
N ASN A 303 8.50 3.01 -6.63
CA ASN A 303 8.67 2.93 -5.19
C ASN A 303 9.97 2.18 -4.84
N ASP A 304 10.29 2.06 -3.55
CA ASP A 304 11.52 1.38 -3.13
C ASP A 304 11.34 -0.11 -2.84
N ILE A 305 12.42 -0.77 -2.43
CA ILE A 305 12.46 -2.22 -2.22
C ILE A 305 11.67 -2.71 -1.01
N SER A 306 11.12 -1.83 -0.17
CA SER A 306 10.15 -2.24 0.86
C SER A 306 8.83 -2.73 0.25
N HIS A 307 8.54 -2.36 -1.00
CA HIS A 307 7.42 -2.88 -1.77
C HIS A 307 7.79 -4.10 -2.63
N LEU A 308 9.05 -4.59 -2.56
CA LEU A 308 9.48 -5.71 -3.37
C LEU A 308 9.10 -7.04 -2.69
N ILE A 309 8.11 -7.72 -3.28
CA ILE A 309 7.80 -9.12 -2.97
C ILE A 309 8.17 -9.97 -4.20
N PRO A 310 9.23 -10.79 -4.13
CA PRO A 310 9.65 -11.61 -5.25
C PRO A 310 8.50 -12.48 -5.80
N ALA A 311 8.27 -12.40 -7.12
CA ALA A 311 7.21 -13.09 -7.85
C ALA A 311 5.76 -12.65 -7.57
N PHE A 312 5.53 -11.53 -6.86
CA PHE A 312 4.16 -11.03 -6.60
C PHE A 312 3.39 -10.74 -7.90
N LEU A 313 3.96 -9.93 -8.79
CA LEU A 313 3.34 -9.55 -10.07
C LEU A 313 3.30 -10.70 -11.10
N CYS A 314 3.88 -11.86 -10.79
CA CYS A 314 3.66 -13.09 -11.55
C CYS A 314 2.32 -13.76 -11.21
N ASN A 315 1.68 -13.37 -10.11
CA ASN A 315 0.49 -14.02 -9.59
C ASN A 315 -0.73 -13.11 -9.69
N PHE A 316 -0.65 -11.88 -9.21
CA PHE A 316 -1.78 -10.96 -9.13
C PHE A 316 -1.29 -9.52 -8.97
N ASP A 317 -2.22 -8.57 -9.05
CA ASP A 317 -2.03 -7.16 -8.71
C ASP A 317 -3.06 -6.72 -7.65
N PHE A 318 -2.97 -5.49 -7.12
CA PHE A 318 -3.84 -5.06 -6.02
C PHE A 318 -5.34 -5.11 -6.34
N PRO A 319 -5.84 -4.74 -7.54
CA PRO A 319 -7.26 -4.89 -7.87
C PRO A 319 -7.74 -6.35 -7.76
N ASP A 320 -6.88 -7.31 -8.11
CA ASP A 320 -7.20 -8.74 -8.00
C ASP A 320 -7.30 -9.16 -6.53
N LEU A 321 -6.40 -8.65 -5.68
CA LEU A 321 -6.39 -8.93 -4.25
C LEU A 321 -7.57 -8.32 -3.50
N VAL A 322 -7.98 -7.10 -3.85
CA VAL A 322 -9.17 -6.46 -3.27
C VAL A 322 -10.44 -7.17 -3.76
N ALA A 323 -10.51 -7.54 -5.04
CA ALA A 323 -11.59 -8.37 -5.58
C ALA A 323 -11.71 -9.72 -4.85
N ALA A 324 -10.59 -10.32 -4.46
CA ALA A 324 -10.56 -11.59 -3.73
C ALA A 324 -11.05 -11.48 -2.28
N LEU A 325 -11.24 -10.27 -1.72
CA LEU A 325 -11.81 -10.08 -0.39
C LEU A 325 -13.32 -10.37 -0.32
N ALA A 326 -14.01 -10.35 -1.47
CA ALA A 326 -15.45 -10.60 -1.55
C ALA A 326 -15.86 -11.93 -0.88
N PRO A 327 -17.02 -12.02 -0.23
CA PRO A 327 -18.07 -11.01 -0.13
C PRO A 327 -17.89 -10.04 1.05
N ARG A 328 -16.76 -10.06 1.77
CA ARG A 328 -16.58 -9.26 2.99
C ARG A 328 -16.61 -7.76 2.68
N PRO A 329 -17.32 -6.93 3.46
CA PRO A 329 -17.40 -5.50 3.24
C PRO A 329 -16.04 -4.81 3.07
N VAL A 330 -15.90 -4.03 2.00
CA VAL A 330 -14.71 -3.21 1.71
C VAL A 330 -15.16 -1.81 1.33
N ILE A 331 -14.49 -0.80 1.88
CA ILE A 331 -14.55 0.60 1.40
C ILE A 331 -13.19 1.04 0.83
N CYS A 332 -13.17 1.56 -0.40
CA CYS A 332 -12.02 2.24 -1.02
C CYS A 332 -12.26 3.76 -1.08
N THR A 333 -11.41 4.60 -0.48
CA THR A 333 -11.78 6.01 -0.24
C THR A 333 -11.05 7.05 -1.09
N GLU A 334 -10.03 6.65 -1.84
CA GLU A 334 -9.17 7.57 -2.61
C GLU A 334 -9.09 7.22 -4.11
N GLY A 335 -10.10 6.53 -4.62
CA GLY A 335 -10.30 6.32 -6.05
C GLY A 335 -9.25 5.42 -6.69
N GLY A 336 -8.66 5.89 -7.78
CA GLY A 336 -7.94 5.10 -8.79
C GLY A 336 -8.60 5.22 -10.16
N LEU A 337 -8.20 4.36 -11.10
CA LEU A 337 -8.86 4.25 -12.40
C LEU A 337 -10.21 3.53 -12.26
N ASP A 338 -11.24 4.08 -12.92
CA ASP A 338 -12.59 3.50 -12.94
C ASP A 338 -12.59 2.04 -13.39
N ARG A 339 -11.73 1.66 -14.35
CA ARG A 339 -11.57 0.27 -14.81
C ARG A 339 -11.28 -0.70 -13.66
N ASP A 340 -10.38 -0.31 -12.74
CA ASP A 340 -9.93 -1.19 -11.66
C ASP A 340 -10.94 -1.23 -10.50
N LEU A 341 -11.61 -0.13 -10.20
CA LEU A 341 -12.72 -0.10 -9.24
C LEU A 341 -13.93 -0.90 -9.76
N ASN A 342 -14.26 -0.80 -11.04
CA ASN A 342 -15.33 -1.58 -11.67
C ASN A 342 -14.99 -3.08 -11.73
N LEU A 343 -13.70 -3.43 -11.82
CA LEU A 343 -13.25 -4.82 -11.73
C LEU A 343 -13.57 -5.40 -10.34
N VAL A 344 -13.27 -4.67 -9.27
CA VAL A 344 -13.62 -5.09 -7.89
C VAL A 344 -15.13 -5.17 -7.72
N LYS A 345 -15.87 -4.16 -8.17
CA LYS A 345 -17.35 -4.17 -8.15
C LYS A 345 -17.90 -5.43 -8.78
N ARG A 346 -17.37 -5.84 -9.94
CA ARG A 346 -17.79 -7.06 -10.63
C ARG A 346 -17.53 -8.33 -9.81
N ALA A 347 -16.43 -8.39 -9.06
CA ALA A 347 -16.14 -9.52 -8.18
C ALA A 347 -17.17 -9.64 -7.04
N TYR A 348 -17.63 -8.52 -6.47
CA TYR A 348 -18.66 -8.49 -5.44
C TYR A 348 -20.05 -8.87 -5.99
N GLU A 349 -20.37 -8.47 -7.22
CA GLU A 349 -21.56 -8.97 -7.93
C GLU A 349 -21.53 -10.49 -8.11
N LEU A 350 -20.38 -11.06 -8.53
CA LEU A 350 -20.22 -12.51 -8.66
C LEU A 350 -20.30 -13.24 -7.33
N ALA A 351 -19.84 -12.61 -6.25
CA ALA A 351 -19.94 -13.15 -4.90
C ALA A 351 -21.37 -13.06 -4.32
N GLY A 352 -22.32 -12.43 -5.02
CA GLY A 352 -23.71 -12.28 -4.60
C GLY A 352 -23.95 -11.15 -3.59
N HIS A 353 -22.96 -10.29 -3.35
CA HIS A 353 -23.01 -9.22 -2.35
C HIS A 353 -22.49 -7.88 -2.93
N PRO A 354 -23.08 -7.34 -4.01
CA PRO A 354 -22.64 -6.09 -4.62
C PRO A 354 -22.69 -4.89 -3.65
N GLU A 355 -23.57 -4.92 -2.66
CA GLU A 355 -23.71 -3.90 -1.61
C GLU A 355 -22.50 -3.81 -0.68
N ASN A 356 -21.69 -4.87 -0.60
CA ASN A 356 -20.54 -4.93 0.29
C ASN A 356 -19.28 -4.25 -0.28
N PHE A 357 -19.32 -3.73 -1.51
CA PHE A 357 -18.23 -2.92 -2.04
C PHE A 357 -18.65 -1.46 -2.22
N THR A 358 -18.04 -0.59 -1.41
CA THR A 358 -18.22 0.86 -1.49
C THR A 358 -16.93 1.50 -1.97
N PHE A 359 -17.01 2.50 -2.86
CA PHE A 359 -15.83 3.28 -3.20
C PHE A 359 -16.15 4.76 -3.41
N TYR A 360 -15.15 5.59 -3.17
CA TYR A 360 -15.16 7.03 -3.38
C TYR A 360 -13.91 7.41 -4.17
N HIS A 361 -14.02 8.43 -5.01
CA HIS A 361 -12.85 9.15 -5.52
C HIS A 361 -12.50 10.32 -4.60
N TYR A 362 -11.37 10.99 -4.83
CA TYR A 362 -11.13 12.29 -4.21
C TYR A 362 -12.30 13.26 -4.46
N LYS A 363 -12.58 14.15 -3.50
CA LYS A 363 -13.76 15.03 -3.49
C LYS A 363 -13.96 15.79 -4.82
N ALA A 364 -12.89 16.28 -5.43
CA ALA A 364 -12.98 17.01 -6.70
C ALA A 364 -13.27 16.11 -7.92
N LEU A 365 -13.04 14.80 -7.79
CA LEU A 365 -13.14 13.77 -8.84
C LEU A 365 -14.35 12.83 -8.67
N GLN A 366 -15.23 13.12 -7.70
CA GLN A 366 -16.50 12.41 -7.52
C GLN A 366 -17.38 12.48 -8.80
N ASP A 367 -17.38 13.65 -9.45
CA ASP A 367 -18.01 13.83 -10.76
C ASP A 367 -17.21 13.09 -11.84
N SER A 368 -17.85 12.09 -12.47
CA SER A 368 -17.24 11.26 -13.51
C SER A 368 -16.76 12.02 -14.74
N THR A 369 -17.33 13.20 -15.03
CA THR A 369 -16.90 14.03 -16.17
C THR A 369 -15.52 14.65 -15.96
N LYS A 370 -15.04 14.67 -14.72
CA LYS A 370 -13.72 15.20 -14.34
C LYS A 370 -12.63 14.13 -14.29
N ARG A 371 -12.99 12.85 -14.47
CA ARG A 371 -12.05 11.73 -14.42
C ARG A 371 -11.51 11.36 -15.80
N LYS A 372 -10.34 10.74 -15.81
CA LYS A 372 -9.81 10.06 -16.98
C LYS A 372 -10.36 8.64 -16.99
N ASN A 373 -11.14 8.31 -18.02
CA ASN A 373 -11.64 6.96 -18.25
C ASN A 373 -10.75 6.26 -19.28
N LEU A 374 -9.72 5.58 -18.79
CA LEU A 374 -8.73 4.88 -19.61
C LEU A 374 -8.78 3.37 -19.36
N MET A 375 -8.79 2.61 -20.45
CA MET A 375 -8.71 1.13 -20.38
C MET A 375 -7.28 0.62 -20.34
N THR A 376 -6.30 1.45 -20.72
CA THR A 376 -4.86 1.22 -20.61
C THR A 376 -4.18 2.57 -20.41
N LEU A 377 -3.07 2.60 -19.67
CA LEU A 377 -2.23 3.79 -19.54
C LEU A 377 -1.22 3.86 -20.69
N PRO A 378 -0.91 5.06 -21.22
CA PRO A 378 0.17 5.23 -22.19
C PRO A 378 1.52 4.94 -21.55
N GLU A 379 2.46 4.36 -22.30
CA GLU A 379 3.84 4.16 -21.84
C GLU A 379 4.65 5.47 -21.88
N GLY A 380 5.76 5.54 -21.16
CA GLY A 380 6.64 6.72 -21.18
C GLY A 380 6.19 7.86 -20.27
N LEU A 381 5.41 7.57 -19.24
CA LEU A 381 4.94 8.57 -18.29
C LEU A 381 6.03 8.93 -17.26
N ASP A 382 5.98 10.18 -16.81
CA ASP A 382 6.54 10.61 -15.53
C ASP A 382 5.52 10.44 -14.40
N GLY A 383 5.99 10.58 -13.15
CA GLY A 383 5.16 10.40 -11.95
C GLY A 383 3.99 11.38 -11.85
N GLU A 384 4.20 12.66 -12.17
CA GLU A 384 3.17 13.69 -12.07
C GLU A 384 2.02 13.42 -13.04
N THR A 385 2.37 13.09 -14.29
CA THR A 385 1.41 12.74 -15.34
C THR A 385 0.68 11.46 -15.00
N TYR A 386 1.36 10.44 -14.48
CA TYR A 386 0.73 9.21 -14.02
C TYR A 386 -0.36 9.47 -12.99
N PHE A 387 -0.07 10.21 -11.91
CA PHE A 387 -1.06 10.48 -10.85
C PHE A 387 -2.29 11.22 -11.38
N LYS A 388 -2.11 12.18 -12.29
CA LYS A 388 -3.23 12.86 -12.98
C LYS A 388 -4.08 11.87 -13.79
N LEU A 389 -3.46 10.93 -14.50
CA LEU A 389 -4.17 9.94 -15.31
C LEU A 389 -4.90 8.90 -14.47
N VAL A 390 -4.37 8.52 -13.30
CA VAL A 390 -5.01 7.58 -12.39
C VAL A 390 -5.95 8.23 -11.37
N ASN A 391 -6.34 9.49 -11.61
CA ASN A 391 -7.32 10.23 -10.80
C ASN A 391 -6.89 10.40 -9.32
N VAL A 392 -5.60 10.63 -9.07
CA VAL A 392 -5.03 10.82 -7.72
C VAL A 392 -4.74 12.30 -7.45
N GLN A 393 -5.03 12.74 -6.23
CA GLN A 393 -4.75 14.09 -5.73
C GLN A 393 -3.84 14.00 -4.49
N PRO A 394 -2.50 13.97 -4.66
CA PRO A 394 -1.56 13.77 -3.57
C PRO A 394 -1.72 14.77 -2.41
N GLU A 395 -2.09 16.02 -2.72
CA GLU A 395 -2.31 17.09 -1.73
C GLU A 395 -3.50 16.82 -0.80
N ASN A 396 -4.39 15.89 -1.19
CA ASN A 396 -5.55 15.48 -0.43
C ASN A 396 -5.43 14.02 0.06
N HIS A 397 -4.23 13.43 0.06
CA HIS A 397 -3.99 12.09 0.59
C HIS A 397 -3.95 12.10 2.12
N TYR A 398 -4.99 11.53 2.76
CA TYR A 398 -5.17 11.46 4.22
C TYR A 398 -6.26 10.45 4.56
N PHE A 399 -6.36 10.02 5.81
CA PHE A 399 -7.42 9.12 6.25
C PHE A 399 -8.83 9.76 6.18
N LYS A 400 -9.68 9.27 5.29
CA LYS A 400 -11.00 9.84 4.93
C LYS A 400 -12.08 9.51 5.96
N SER A 401 -11.88 9.95 7.20
CA SER A 401 -12.84 9.71 8.31
C SER A 401 -14.26 10.17 7.98
N GLU A 402 -14.41 11.20 7.14
CA GLU A 402 -15.70 11.73 6.67
C GLU A 402 -16.53 10.72 5.85
N TYR A 403 -15.89 9.71 5.25
CA TYR A 403 -16.57 8.63 4.53
C TYR A 403 -16.58 7.33 5.34
N ILE A 404 -15.48 7.07 6.05
CA ILE A 404 -15.24 5.79 6.73
C ILE A 404 -16.09 5.65 7.98
N ILE A 405 -16.16 6.68 8.83
CA ILE A 405 -16.89 6.59 10.10
C ILE A 405 -18.40 6.39 9.87
N PRO A 406 -19.07 7.13 8.96
CA PRO A 406 -20.46 6.84 8.61
C PRO A 406 -20.66 5.44 8.03
N TRP A 407 -19.77 4.99 7.15
CA TRP A 407 -19.85 3.65 6.54
C TRP A 407 -19.75 2.53 7.58
N ILE A 408 -18.82 2.62 8.54
CA ILE A 408 -18.71 1.64 9.62
C ILE A 408 -19.96 1.63 10.51
N LYS A 409 -20.51 2.80 10.85
CA LYS A 409 -21.73 2.88 11.67
C LYS A 409 -22.90 2.18 10.98
N GLU A 410 -23.14 2.49 9.71
CA GLU A 410 -24.19 1.84 8.93
C GLU A 410 -23.97 0.33 8.82
N LEU A 411 -22.72 -0.10 8.59
CA LEU A 411 -22.37 -1.52 8.47
C LEU A 411 -22.67 -2.29 9.76
N LEU A 412 -22.32 -1.73 10.92
CA LEU A 412 -22.51 -2.37 12.22
C LEU A 412 -23.97 -2.28 12.72
N GLU A 413 -24.72 -1.24 12.34
CA GLU A 413 -26.15 -1.11 12.66
C GLU A 413 -27.02 -2.15 11.93
N LYS A 414 -26.71 -2.45 10.66
CA LYS A 414 -27.44 -3.47 9.88
C LYS A 414 -27.36 -4.87 10.47
N ASP A 415 -26.36 -5.17 11.28
CA ASP A 415 -26.21 -6.47 11.96
C ASP A 415 -27.09 -6.63 13.20
N HIS A 416 -27.65 -5.54 13.71
CA HIS A 416 -28.56 -5.56 14.86
C HIS A 416 -30.04 -5.69 14.46
N GLN A 417 -30.33 -5.68 13.15
CA GLN A 417 -31.66 -5.92 12.56
C GLN A 417 -31.73 -7.34 12.01
#